data_AF-A0A7S1EYY8-F1
#
_entry.id   AF-A0A7S1EYY8-F1
#
_cell.length_a   1.000
_cell.length_b   1.000
_cell.length_c   1.000
_cell.angle_alpha   90.00
_cell.angle_beta   90.00
_cell.angle_gamma   90.00
#
_symmetry.space_group_name_H-M   'P 1'
#
loop_
_entity.id
_entity.type
_entity.pdbx_description
1 polymer ?
#
loop_
_entity_poly.entity_id
_entity_poly.type
_entity_poly.pdbx_seq_one_letter_code
_entity_poly.pdbx_strand_id
1 'polypeptide(L)'
;MVKKSGGNSKRTTLAELTLQRPSSGVSTKTLRADLARLRRHLGKPCPHFGKKGVVQLATPAKSENPPRFNKYAGYVEWQNAIFLWVNAAGGKFTNTFRRGGREVDWYVGGANPTESSPIVRRLLGQGLTKTPLVCLFVRGQPTEPYVYCGACSYVAHDQSKKGFEFTWSLRDFDAVAKKPEFSSLMRPVASTSTVRTSSRWL
;
A
#
# COMPACT_ATOMS: atom_id res chain seq x y z
N MET A 1 41.66 28.80 -21.28
CA MET A 1 41.03 27.45 -21.24
C MET A 1 40.75 27.09 -19.79
N VAL A 2 39.55 27.42 -19.28
CA VAL A 2 39.17 27.21 -17.86
C VAL A 2 38.36 25.93 -17.76
N LYS A 3 38.88 24.91 -17.08
CA LYS A 3 38.12 23.70 -16.74
C LYS A 3 37.25 23.97 -15.51
N LYS A 4 35.92 23.97 -15.69
CA LYS A 4 34.94 23.92 -14.61
C LYS A 4 34.84 22.47 -14.09
N SER A 5 35.37 22.20 -12.90
CA SER A 5 35.12 20.98 -12.14
C SER A 5 33.82 21.14 -11.33
N GLY A 6 32.69 20.79 -11.96
CA GLY A 6 31.36 20.85 -11.38
C GLY A 6 31.00 19.59 -10.58
N GLY A 7 30.92 19.76 -9.26
CA GLY A 7 29.98 19.13 -8.32
C GLY A 7 29.49 17.71 -8.58
N ASN A 8 30.19 16.72 -8.02
CA ASN A 8 29.65 15.36 -7.83
C ASN A 8 29.46 14.98 -6.34
N SER A 9 29.72 15.91 -5.40
CA SER A 9 29.75 15.60 -3.95
C SER A 9 28.37 15.64 -3.25
N LYS A 10 27.34 16.20 -3.90
CA LYS A 10 26.01 16.37 -3.28
C LYS A 10 25.02 15.22 -3.52
N ARG A 11 25.29 14.30 -4.46
CA ARG A 11 24.42 13.14 -4.73
C ARG A 11 24.75 11.93 -3.84
N THR A 12 26.01 11.77 -3.47
CA THR A 12 26.49 10.65 -2.65
C THR A 12 25.99 10.76 -1.20
N THR A 13 25.96 11.98 -0.68
CA THR A 13 25.53 12.29 0.71
C THR A 13 24.04 12.07 0.97
N LEU A 14 23.16 12.22 -0.03
CA LEU A 14 21.73 11.94 0.14
C LEU A 14 21.43 10.43 0.13
N ALA A 15 22.21 9.63 -0.62
CA ALA A 15 22.08 8.18 -0.64
C ALA A 15 22.54 7.55 0.69
N GLU A 16 23.59 8.10 1.30
CA GLU A 16 24.09 7.71 2.62
C GLU A 16 23.12 8.10 3.76
N LEU A 17 22.45 9.25 3.66
CA LEU A 17 21.41 9.66 4.62
C LEU A 17 20.11 8.85 4.50
N THR A 18 19.89 8.13 3.39
CA THR A 18 18.63 7.42 3.12
C THR A 18 18.67 5.91 3.48
N LEU A 19 19.81 5.37 3.91
CA LEU A 19 19.96 3.93 4.15
C LEU A 19 20.72 3.58 5.44
N GLN A 20 20.32 4.14 6.58
CA GLN A 20 20.41 3.33 7.79
C GLN A 20 19.30 2.27 7.75
N ARG A 21 19.65 1.05 7.35
CA ARG A 21 18.87 -0.16 7.67
C ARG A 21 19.82 -1.26 8.12
N PRO A 22 19.48 -1.98 9.20
CA PRO A 22 18.11 -2.44 9.40
C PRO A 22 17.56 -2.34 10.84
N SER A 23 16.22 -2.35 10.91
CA SER A 23 15.53 -3.07 11.97
C SER A 23 16.11 -4.49 12.02
N SER A 24 16.76 -4.87 13.11
CA SER A 24 17.38 -6.21 13.32
C SER A 24 16.43 -7.39 13.16
N GLY A 25 15.12 -7.14 13.04
CA GLY A 25 14.10 -8.16 12.85
C GLY A 25 14.16 -8.88 11.50
N VAL A 26 13.60 -10.10 11.52
CA VAL A 26 13.45 -10.96 10.35
C VAL A 26 12.60 -10.31 9.27
N SER A 27 12.79 -10.75 8.02
CA SER A 27 11.98 -10.27 6.89
C SER A 27 10.52 -10.68 7.06
N THR A 28 9.59 -9.78 6.77
CA THR A 28 8.15 -10.13 6.65
C THR A 28 7.92 -11.31 5.70
N LYS A 29 8.74 -11.46 4.65
CA LYS A 29 8.65 -12.58 3.69
C LYS A 29 8.87 -13.96 4.32
N THR A 30 9.59 -14.04 5.43
CA THR A 30 9.85 -15.29 6.16
C THR A 30 8.89 -15.51 7.32
N LEU A 31 8.00 -14.55 7.58
CA LEU A 31 7.01 -14.62 8.65
C LEU A 31 5.62 -14.95 8.12
N ARG A 32 4.79 -15.49 9.01
CA ARG A 32 3.35 -15.65 8.79
C ARG A 32 2.62 -14.52 9.50
N ALA A 33 1.76 -13.80 8.78
CA ALA A 33 0.89 -12.80 9.35
C ALA A 33 -0.14 -13.46 10.28
N ASP A 34 -0.39 -12.84 11.44
CA ASP A 34 -1.49 -13.19 12.34
C ASP A 34 -2.81 -12.63 11.81
N LEU A 35 -3.40 -13.36 10.87
CA LEU A 35 -4.65 -12.98 10.21
C LEU A 35 -5.85 -13.00 11.16
N ALA A 36 -5.82 -13.83 12.21
CA ALA A 36 -6.87 -13.88 13.23
C ALA A 36 -6.88 -12.61 14.08
N ARG A 37 -5.70 -12.11 14.47
CA ARG A 37 -5.56 -10.81 15.12
C ARG A 37 -5.98 -9.66 14.23
N LEU A 38 -5.58 -9.70 12.96
CA LEU A 38 -5.96 -8.68 12.00
C LEU A 38 -7.48 -8.65 11.76
N ARG A 39 -8.15 -9.82 11.73
CA ARG A 39 -9.61 -9.94 11.56
C ARG A 39 -10.41 -9.10 12.57
N ARG A 40 -9.92 -8.96 13.80
CA ARG A 40 -10.57 -8.14 14.85
C ARG A 40 -10.62 -6.63 14.54
N HIS A 41 -9.84 -6.19 13.55
CA HIS A 41 -9.73 -4.80 13.10
C HIS A 41 -10.48 -4.55 11.78
N LEU A 42 -11.31 -5.50 11.31
CA LEU A 42 -12.06 -5.32 10.07
C LEU A 42 -12.91 -4.03 10.11
N GLY A 43 -12.67 -3.15 9.14
CA GLY A 43 -13.31 -1.86 8.97
C GLY A 43 -12.96 -0.82 10.04
N LYS A 44 -11.96 -1.09 10.88
CA LYS A 44 -11.49 -0.16 11.91
C LYS A 44 -10.13 0.42 11.52
N PRO A 45 -9.80 1.63 12.00
CA PRO A 45 -8.46 2.16 11.91
C PRO A 45 -7.47 1.24 12.64
N CYS A 46 -6.31 1.01 12.05
CA CYS A 46 -5.24 0.31 12.73
C CYS A 46 -4.69 1.20 13.86
N PRO A 47 -4.39 0.64 15.04
CA PRO A 47 -4.05 1.40 16.25
C PRO A 47 -2.73 2.19 16.16
N HIS A 48 -1.93 1.92 15.14
CA HIS A 48 -0.65 2.59 14.92
C HIS A 48 -0.60 3.17 13.51
N PHE A 49 -0.03 4.36 13.41
CA PHE A 49 0.04 5.10 12.17
C PHE A 49 1.01 4.48 11.15
N GLY A 50 0.62 4.50 9.88
CA GLY A 50 1.43 4.08 8.75
C GLY A 50 1.68 2.57 8.64
N LYS A 51 2.44 2.19 7.62
CA LYS A 51 2.68 0.77 7.25
C LYS A 51 3.40 -0.01 8.37
N LYS A 52 4.31 0.64 9.12
CA LYS A 52 5.05 0.01 10.23
C LYS A 52 4.09 -0.47 11.32
N GLY A 53 3.11 0.37 11.68
CA GLY A 53 2.08 0.04 12.65
C GLY A 53 1.25 -1.17 12.24
N VAL A 54 0.82 -1.21 10.97
CA VAL A 54 0.08 -2.37 10.43
C VAL A 54 0.92 -3.64 10.42
N VAL A 55 2.19 -3.55 9.99
CA VAL A 55 3.10 -4.70 9.98
C VAL A 55 3.30 -5.24 11.40
N GLN A 56 3.52 -4.38 12.39
CA GLN A 56 3.63 -4.77 13.79
C GLN A 56 2.34 -5.43 14.32
N LEU A 57 1.17 -4.87 13.98
CA LEU A 57 -0.12 -5.45 14.37
C LEU A 57 -0.30 -6.88 13.86
N ALA A 58 0.12 -7.14 12.62
CA ALA A 58 0.03 -8.45 11.98
C ALA A 58 1.19 -9.40 12.34
N THR A 59 2.19 -8.93 13.11
CA THR A 59 3.31 -9.77 13.53
C THR A 59 2.86 -10.68 14.69
N PRO A 60 3.18 -11.98 14.65
CA PRO A 60 2.95 -12.87 15.78
C PRO A 60 3.62 -12.36 17.06
N ALA A 61 2.99 -12.55 18.22
CA ALA A 61 3.46 -12.02 19.50
C ALA A 61 4.87 -12.46 19.91
N LYS A 62 5.41 -13.54 19.33
CA LYS A 62 6.74 -14.11 19.63
C LYS A 62 7.90 -13.43 18.89
N SER A 63 7.68 -12.36 18.13
CA SER A 63 8.76 -11.67 17.42
C SER A 63 9.43 -10.63 18.33
N GLU A 64 10.67 -10.91 18.76
CA GLU A 64 11.46 -10.03 19.64
C GLU A 64 11.73 -8.65 19.01
N ASN A 65 11.89 -8.61 17.69
CA ASN A 65 12.19 -7.41 16.95
C ASN A 65 11.09 -7.08 15.91
N PRO A 66 10.83 -5.80 15.61
CA PRO A 66 9.92 -5.41 14.54
C PRO A 66 10.40 -5.96 13.18
N PRO A 67 9.51 -6.60 12.38
CA PRO A 67 9.92 -7.17 11.10
C PRO A 67 10.42 -6.14 10.10
N ARG A 68 11.37 -6.57 9.26
CA ARG A 68 11.87 -5.78 8.14
C ARG A 68 10.93 -5.89 6.93
N PHE A 69 10.64 -4.75 6.31
CA PHE A 69 9.86 -4.67 5.06
C PHE A 69 10.24 -3.44 4.22
N ASN A 70 9.89 -3.42 2.94
CA ASN A 70 10.09 -2.25 2.08
C ASN A 70 8.99 -1.21 2.33
N LYS A 71 9.33 -0.07 2.95
CA LYS A 71 8.34 1.00 3.26
C LYS A 71 7.83 1.74 2.02
N TYR A 72 8.62 1.71 0.93
CA TYR A 72 8.32 2.43 -0.31
C TYR A 72 7.44 1.61 -1.26
N ALA A 73 7.36 0.29 -1.09
CA ALA A 73 6.49 -0.56 -1.89
C ALA A 73 5.01 -0.31 -1.59
N GLY A 74 4.16 -0.44 -2.61
CA GLY A 74 2.69 -0.43 -2.50
C GLY A 74 2.12 -1.70 -1.86
N TYR A 75 2.98 -2.64 -1.45
CA TYR A 75 2.61 -3.91 -0.85
C TYR A 75 3.62 -4.34 0.22
N VAL A 76 3.27 -5.37 1.00
CA VAL A 76 4.22 -6.18 1.79
C VAL A 76 3.85 -7.65 1.70
N GLU A 77 4.86 -8.50 1.55
CA GLU A 77 4.70 -9.95 1.41
C GLU A 77 4.93 -10.66 2.75
N TRP A 78 4.03 -11.58 3.08
CA TRP A 78 4.14 -12.58 4.14
C TRP A 78 4.06 -13.97 3.50
N GLN A 79 4.45 -15.02 4.24
CA GLN A 79 4.33 -16.39 3.73
C GLN A 79 2.87 -16.77 3.38
N ASN A 80 1.91 -16.35 4.20
CA ASN A 80 0.48 -16.68 4.07
C ASN A 80 -0.39 -15.53 3.54
N ALA A 81 0.18 -14.34 3.30
CA ALA A 81 -0.59 -13.17 2.90
C ALA A 81 0.22 -12.17 2.09
N ILE A 82 -0.46 -11.30 1.36
CA ILE A 82 0.10 -10.09 0.75
C ILE A 82 -0.79 -8.94 1.18
N PHE A 83 -0.21 -7.91 1.77
CA PHE A 83 -0.96 -6.70 2.12
C PHE A 83 -0.76 -5.65 1.04
N LEU A 84 -1.85 -5.07 0.58
CA LEU A 84 -1.87 -3.99 -0.40
C LEU A 84 -2.18 -2.67 0.30
N TRP A 85 -1.38 -1.65 0.00
CA TRP A 85 -1.53 -0.29 0.51
C TRP A 85 -2.22 0.58 -0.52
N VAL A 86 -3.36 1.15 -0.16
CA VAL A 86 -4.12 2.08 -1.00
C VAL A 86 -4.26 3.42 -0.30
N ASN A 87 -3.99 4.49 -1.04
CA ASN A 87 -4.44 5.83 -0.66
C ASN A 87 -5.74 6.08 -1.44
N ALA A 88 -6.83 6.37 -0.73
CA ALA A 88 -8.12 6.72 -1.33
C ALA A 88 -8.14 8.17 -1.84
N ALA A 89 -7.35 9.06 -1.22
CA ALA A 89 -7.14 10.42 -1.66
C ALA A 89 -5.64 10.71 -1.87
N GLY A 90 -5.29 11.25 -3.03
CA GLY A 90 -3.94 11.69 -3.35
C GLY A 90 -2.90 10.58 -3.56
N GLY A 91 -1.78 10.94 -4.18
CA GLY A 91 -0.67 10.03 -4.51
C GLY A 91 -0.29 10.05 -5.99
N LYS A 92 0.80 9.35 -6.34
CA LYS A 92 1.30 9.24 -7.73
C LYS A 92 0.45 8.31 -8.60
N PHE A 93 -0.28 7.38 -7.97
CA PHE A 93 -1.19 6.45 -8.62
C PHE A 93 -2.58 6.64 -8.03
N THR A 94 -3.57 6.88 -8.89
CA THR A 94 -4.97 6.98 -8.50
C THR A 94 -5.54 5.58 -8.39
N ASN A 95 -5.73 5.08 -7.17
CA ASN A 95 -6.45 3.81 -6.97
C ASN A 95 -7.95 4.12 -7.08
N THR A 96 -8.61 3.52 -8.06
CA THR A 96 -10.03 3.78 -8.31
C THR A 96 -10.87 2.73 -7.61
N PHE A 97 -11.75 3.19 -6.71
CA PHE A 97 -12.80 2.35 -6.16
C PHE A 97 -13.99 2.31 -7.12
N ARG A 98 -14.53 1.12 -7.36
CA ARG A 98 -15.67 0.87 -8.25
C ARG A 98 -16.79 0.18 -7.50
N ARG A 99 -18.01 0.24 -8.05
CA ARG A 99 -19.20 -0.46 -7.53
C ARG A 99 -19.44 -0.19 -6.03
N GLY A 100 -19.42 1.09 -5.64
CA GLY A 100 -19.60 1.50 -4.25
C GLY A 100 -18.48 1.08 -3.29
N GLY A 101 -17.27 0.84 -3.81
CA GLY A 101 -16.11 0.41 -3.02
C GLY A 101 -15.91 -1.10 -2.94
N ARG A 102 -16.76 -1.89 -3.60
CA ARG A 102 -16.64 -3.36 -3.63
C ARG A 102 -15.40 -3.81 -4.40
N GLU A 103 -15.02 -3.05 -5.42
CA GLU A 103 -13.85 -3.33 -6.24
C GLU A 103 -12.85 -2.17 -6.16
N VAL A 104 -11.56 -2.50 -6.26
CA VAL A 104 -10.46 -1.53 -6.28
C VAL A 104 -9.45 -1.89 -7.36
N ASP A 105 -9.04 -0.88 -8.11
CA ASP A 105 -7.87 -0.97 -8.98
C ASP A 105 -6.62 -0.60 -8.21
N TRP A 106 -5.63 -1.49 -8.24
CA TRP A 106 -4.37 -1.35 -7.55
C TRP A 106 -3.21 -1.61 -8.49
N TYR A 107 -2.20 -0.74 -8.44
CA TYR A 107 -1.04 -0.80 -9.32
C TYR A 107 0.18 -1.38 -8.61
N VAL A 108 0.91 -2.26 -9.31
CA VAL A 108 2.24 -2.69 -8.87
C VAL A 108 3.23 -1.54 -9.09
N GLY A 109 3.68 -0.92 -7.99
CA GLY A 109 4.76 0.07 -8.07
C GLY A 109 6.10 -0.56 -8.47
N GLY A 110 6.90 0.14 -9.28
CA GLY A 110 8.23 -0.31 -9.69
C GLY A 110 8.60 0.17 -11.10
N ALA A 111 9.80 -0.17 -11.56
CA ALA A 111 10.20 0.03 -12.95
C ALA A 111 9.61 -1.11 -13.80
N ASN A 112 8.56 -0.82 -14.56
CA ASN A 112 7.95 -1.70 -15.57
C ASN A 112 7.65 -3.14 -15.09
N PRO A 113 6.75 -3.32 -14.11
CA PRO A 113 6.30 -4.65 -13.72
C PRO A 113 5.65 -5.38 -14.91
N THR A 114 5.91 -6.69 -14.97
CA THR A 114 5.47 -7.64 -16.00
C THR A 114 4.89 -8.89 -15.34
N GLU A 115 4.25 -9.78 -16.10
CA GLU A 115 3.82 -11.08 -15.58
C GLU A 115 4.96 -11.93 -15.00
N SER A 116 6.17 -11.78 -15.54
CA SER A 116 7.35 -12.48 -15.02
C SER A 116 7.89 -11.91 -13.70
N SER A 117 7.43 -10.72 -13.30
CA SER A 117 7.89 -10.08 -12.07
C SER A 117 7.49 -10.90 -10.83
N PRO A 118 8.38 -11.12 -9.85
CA PRO A 118 8.13 -12.03 -8.74
C PRO A 118 6.85 -11.75 -7.95
N ILE A 119 6.55 -10.47 -7.68
CA ILE A 119 5.31 -10.08 -6.99
C ILE A 119 4.07 -10.33 -7.84
N VAL A 120 4.14 -10.12 -9.16
CA VAL A 120 3.01 -10.32 -10.07
C VAL A 120 2.65 -11.80 -10.14
N ARG A 121 3.64 -12.69 -10.34
CA ARG A 121 3.44 -14.15 -10.29
C ARG A 121 2.80 -14.58 -8.97
N ARG A 122 3.26 -14.01 -7.86
CA ARG A 122 2.75 -14.33 -6.52
C ARG A 122 1.30 -13.88 -6.34
N LEU A 123 0.93 -12.69 -6.83
CA LEU A 123 -0.44 -12.18 -6.81
C LEU A 123 -1.38 -12.98 -7.72
N LEU A 124 -0.87 -13.48 -8.85
CA LEU A 124 -1.58 -14.37 -9.76
C LEU A 124 -1.64 -15.83 -9.26
N GLY A 125 -0.97 -16.15 -8.15
CA GLY A 125 -0.91 -17.51 -7.60
C GLY A 125 -0.11 -18.50 -8.46
N GLN A 126 0.66 -18.03 -9.44
CA GLN A 126 1.36 -18.89 -10.39
C GLN A 126 2.48 -19.68 -9.70
N GLY A 127 2.40 -21.01 -9.80
CA GLY A 127 3.41 -21.94 -9.26
C GLY A 127 3.41 -22.04 -7.73
N LEU A 128 2.33 -21.61 -7.05
CA LEU A 128 2.19 -21.73 -5.61
C LEU A 128 1.34 -22.95 -5.25
N THR A 129 1.80 -23.73 -4.27
CA THR A 129 0.99 -24.82 -3.69
C THR A 129 -0.18 -24.29 -2.86
N LYS A 130 -0.04 -23.07 -2.31
CA LYS A 130 -1.08 -22.34 -1.59
C LYS A 130 -1.00 -20.86 -1.94
N THR A 131 -2.09 -20.32 -2.48
CA THR A 131 -2.20 -18.89 -2.79
C THR A 131 -2.27 -18.08 -1.49
N PRO A 132 -1.44 -17.04 -1.32
CA PRO A 132 -1.51 -16.17 -0.15
C PRO A 132 -2.82 -15.38 -0.13
N LEU A 133 -3.33 -15.08 1.05
CA LEU A 133 -4.48 -14.19 1.19
C LEU A 133 -4.07 -12.75 0.84
N VAL A 134 -4.77 -12.11 -0.09
CA VAL A 134 -4.55 -10.70 -0.41
C VAL A 134 -5.42 -9.85 0.51
N CYS A 135 -4.82 -8.95 1.27
CA CYS A 135 -5.50 -8.10 2.26
C CYS A 135 -5.37 -6.62 1.87
N LEU A 136 -6.47 -5.88 1.93
CA LEU A 136 -6.49 -4.48 1.55
C LEU A 136 -6.45 -3.57 2.77
N PHE A 137 -5.57 -2.57 2.72
CA PHE A 137 -5.47 -1.50 3.70
C PHE A 137 -5.57 -0.17 3.01
N VAL A 138 -6.56 0.62 3.42
CA VAL A 138 -6.92 1.88 2.78
C VAL A 138 -6.80 3.02 3.79
N ARG A 139 -6.25 4.15 3.40
CA ARG A 139 -6.31 5.39 4.18
C ARG A 139 -6.79 6.53 3.28
N GLY A 140 -7.43 7.53 3.87
CA GLY A 140 -7.86 8.71 3.13
C GLY A 140 -6.61 9.50 2.72
N GLN A 141 -5.92 10.05 3.70
CA GLN A 141 -4.72 10.88 3.51
C GLN A 141 -3.44 10.21 4.01
N PRO A 142 -2.24 10.66 3.55
CA PRO A 142 -0.97 10.14 4.03
C PRO A 142 -0.78 10.21 5.55
N THR A 143 -1.42 11.17 6.24
CA THR A 143 -1.39 11.46 7.69
C THR A 143 -2.44 10.69 8.50
N GLU A 144 -3.30 9.91 7.85
CA GLU A 144 -4.33 9.12 8.52
C GLU A 144 -3.93 7.65 8.72
N PRO A 145 -4.47 6.98 9.74
CA PRO A 145 -4.29 5.55 9.93
C PRO A 145 -4.90 4.75 8.78
N TYR A 146 -4.31 3.59 8.49
CA TYR A 146 -4.92 2.64 7.56
C TYR A 146 -6.12 1.95 8.22
N VAL A 147 -7.21 1.85 7.48
CA VAL A 147 -8.36 0.98 7.77
C VAL A 147 -8.11 -0.38 7.12
N TYR A 148 -8.29 -1.46 7.89
CA TYR A 148 -8.23 -2.81 7.34
C TYR A 148 -9.55 -3.17 6.66
N CYS A 149 -9.58 -3.27 5.33
CA CYS A 149 -10.80 -3.50 4.57
C CYS A 149 -11.14 -4.99 4.36
N GLY A 150 -10.26 -5.90 4.80
CA GLY A 150 -10.48 -7.33 4.69
C GLY A 150 -9.71 -8.00 3.56
N ALA A 151 -10.11 -9.23 3.26
CA ALA A 151 -9.52 -10.03 2.20
C ALA A 151 -10.09 -9.69 0.83
N CYS A 152 -9.28 -9.93 -0.21
CA CYS A 152 -9.61 -9.68 -1.60
C CYS A 152 -9.64 -10.98 -2.43
N SER A 153 -10.49 -11.00 -3.44
CA SER A 153 -10.46 -11.95 -4.54
C SER A 153 -9.92 -11.26 -5.79
N TYR A 154 -9.09 -11.98 -6.53
CA TYR A 154 -8.65 -11.56 -7.85
C TYR A 154 -9.86 -11.48 -8.80
N VAL A 155 -9.95 -10.42 -9.60
CA VAL A 155 -10.98 -10.24 -10.64
C VAL A 155 -10.33 -10.24 -12.02
N ALA A 156 -9.40 -9.31 -12.24
CA ALA A 156 -8.74 -9.10 -13.52
C ALA A 156 -7.37 -8.43 -13.32
N HIS A 157 -6.56 -8.37 -14.38
CA HIS A 157 -5.39 -7.51 -14.44
C HIS A 157 -5.24 -6.92 -15.84
N ASP A 158 -4.56 -5.78 -15.96
CA ASP A 158 -4.25 -5.11 -17.22
C ASP A 158 -2.77 -4.77 -17.28
N GLN A 159 -2.05 -5.50 -18.13
CA GLN A 159 -0.62 -5.34 -18.36
C GLN A 159 -0.28 -4.16 -19.28
N SER A 160 -1.24 -3.63 -20.03
CA SER A 160 -1.02 -2.51 -20.97
C SER A 160 -0.93 -1.17 -20.24
N LYS A 161 -1.47 -1.09 -19.03
CA LYS A 161 -1.40 0.11 -18.18
C LYS A 161 -0.03 0.28 -17.53
N LYS A 162 0.39 1.54 -17.38
CA LYS A 162 1.60 1.89 -16.64
C LYS A 162 1.53 1.38 -15.20
N GLY A 163 2.29 0.33 -14.89
CA GLY A 163 2.41 -0.20 -13.53
C GLY A 163 1.64 -1.48 -13.22
N PHE A 164 1.29 -2.30 -14.22
CA PHE A 164 0.60 -3.60 -14.07
C PHE A 164 -0.58 -3.53 -13.09
N GLU A 165 -1.74 -3.15 -13.60
CA GLU A 165 -2.94 -2.94 -12.80
C GLU A 165 -3.60 -4.27 -12.45
N PHE A 166 -4.04 -4.42 -11.20
CA PHE A 166 -4.92 -5.50 -10.76
C PHE A 166 -6.26 -4.93 -10.31
N THR A 167 -7.34 -5.62 -10.65
CA THR A 167 -8.65 -5.41 -10.05
C THR A 167 -8.90 -6.45 -8.97
N TRP A 168 -9.22 -5.97 -7.76
CA TRP A 168 -9.53 -6.79 -6.60
C TRP A 168 -10.96 -6.55 -6.13
N SER A 169 -11.69 -7.62 -5.79
CA SER A 169 -12.99 -7.54 -5.14
C SER A 169 -12.87 -7.84 -3.64
N LEU A 170 -13.41 -6.97 -2.79
CA LEU A 170 -13.47 -7.17 -1.34
C LEU A 170 -14.40 -8.35 -1.00
N ARG A 171 -13.85 -9.42 -0.40
CA ARG A 171 -14.63 -10.56 0.10
C ARG A 171 -15.50 -10.18 1.29
N ASP A 172 -14.99 -9.25 2.10
CA ASP A 172 -15.62 -8.78 3.34
C ASP A 172 -16.48 -7.53 3.13
N PHE A 173 -16.87 -7.23 1.89
CA PHE A 173 -17.53 -5.97 1.55
C PHE A 173 -18.78 -5.71 2.40
N ASP A 174 -19.65 -6.70 2.55
CA ASP A 174 -20.93 -6.50 3.25
C ASP A 174 -20.75 -6.20 4.75
N ALA A 175 -19.63 -6.67 5.32
CA ALA A 175 -19.26 -6.39 6.71
C ALA A 175 -18.59 -5.01 6.86
N VAL A 176 -17.77 -4.60 5.89
CA VAL A 176 -17.00 -3.35 5.95
C VAL A 176 -17.82 -2.14 5.46
N ALA A 177 -18.72 -2.31 4.49
CA ALA A 177 -19.52 -1.24 3.90
C ALA A 177 -20.45 -0.53 4.91
N LYS A 178 -20.77 -1.22 6.02
CA LYS A 178 -21.59 -0.67 7.11
C LYS A 178 -20.76 0.10 8.15
N LYS A 179 -19.43 0.12 8.02
CA LYS A 179 -18.53 0.79 8.97
C LYS A 179 -18.32 2.24 8.58
N PRO A 180 -18.48 3.19 9.52
CA PRO A 180 -18.37 4.62 9.22
C PRO A 180 -17.00 5.01 8.66
N GLU A 181 -15.94 4.34 9.09
CA GLU A 181 -14.57 4.59 8.63
C GLU A 181 -14.40 4.18 7.16
N PHE A 182 -14.96 3.05 6.75
CA PHE A 182 -14.94 2.65 5.34
C PHE A 182 -15.79 3.56 4.48
N SER A 183 -17.02 3.87 4.92
CA SER A 183 -17.90 4.79 4.18
C SER A 183 -17.28 6.17 3.98
N SER A 184 -16.53 6.66 4.97
CA SER A 184 -15.80 7.92 4.87
C SER A 184 -14.70 7.88 3.81
N LEU A 185 -14.00 6.74 3.65
CA LEU A 185 -12.99 6.56 2.60
C LEU A 185 -13.58 6.55 1.18
N MET A 186 -14.85 6.16 1.03
CA MET A 186 -15.52 6.07 -0.27
C MET A 186 -16.15 7.40 -0.70
N ARG A 187 -16.17 8.42 0.18
CA ARG A 187 -16.72 9.72 -0.19
C ARG A 187 -15.76 10.41 -1.16
N PRO A 188 -16.28 11.02 -2.25
CA PRO A 188 -15.47 11.87 -3.10
C PRO A 188 -14.81 12.95 -2.25
N VAL A 189 -13.50 13.11 -2.39
CA VAL A 189 -12.83 14.29 -1.83
C VAL A 189 -13.39 15.48 -2.60
N ALA A 190 -14.08 16.39 -1.91
CA ALA A 190 -14.51 17.63 -2.54
C ALA A 190 -13.28 18.27 -3.19
N SER A 191 -13.32 18.46 -4.50
CA SER A 191 -12.28 19.18 -5.22
C SER A 191 -12.17 20.55 -4.56
N THR A 192 -11.07 20.85 -3.90
CA THR A 192 -10.74 22.21 -3.50
C THR A 192 -10.52 22.99 -4.79
N SER A 193 -11.59 23.55 -5.32
CA SER A 193 -11.56 24.58 -6.35
C SER A 193 -10.78 25.74 -5.75
N THR A 194 -9.53 25.89 -6.16
CA THR A 194 -8.73 27.08 -5.87
C THR A 194 -9.42 28.26 -6.53
N VAL A 195 -10.25 28.98 -5.78
CA VAL A 195 -10.72 30.31 -6.17
C VAL A 195 -9.47 31.18 -6.21
N ARG A 196 -8.94 31.42 -7.41
CA ARG A 196 -7.97 32.49 -7.66
C ARG A 196 -8.72 33.82 -7.46
N THR A 197 -8.67 34.37 -6.27
CA THR A 197 -8.92 35.80 -6.06
C THR A 197 -7.80 36.57 -6.77
N SER A 198 -8.12 37.12 -7.94
CA SER A 198 -7.29 38.11 -8.58
C SER A 198 -7.47 39.44 -7.86
N SER A 199 -6.61 39.75 -6.90
CA SER A 199 -6.43 41.12 -6.42
C SER A 199 -5.72 41.91 -7.52
N ARG A 200 -6.46 42.79 -8.21
CA ARG A 200 -5.88 43.87 -9.00
C ARG A 200 -5.31 44.90 -8.03
N TRP A 201 -4.03 45.22 -8.19
CA TRP A 201 -3.41 46.39 -7.58
C TRP A 201 -3.88 47.62 -8.35
N LEU A 202 -4.39 48.62 -7.61
CA LEU A 202 -4.41 50.03 -8.00
C LEU A 202 -3.13 50.69 -7.50
#